data_AF-A0A2K9F1Y8-F1
#
_entry.id   AF-A0A2K9F1Y8-F1
#
_cell.length_a   1.000
_cell.length_b   1.000
_cell.length_c   1.000
_cell.angle_alpha   90.00
_cell.angle_beta   90.00
_cell.angle_gamma   90.00
#
_symmetry.space_group_name_H-M   'P 1'
#
loop_
_entity.id
_entity.type
_entity.pdbx_description
1 polymer ?
#
loop_
_entity_poly.entity_id
_entity_poly.type
_entity_poly.pdbx_seq_one_letter_code
_entity_poly.pdbx_strand_id
1 'polypeptide(L)'
;MGRSRIGYLGSYRPLDGPEAGDGVPEARDQVVSAFFQQVSDMAFKGGPLGIELTRLDAVSQTFTFRKAPEPDPLVPVGEAGAVPADDRERAGTEWAPRPASPAWAHLAWLLAELPFVHTFREYGPEGGPALRGVVVPSREWADVLVEHRREQWRVRVALQGRTEPIEFPGMVIGELFGEGRHRRLAVAGEPNLVASGI
;
A
#
# COMPACT_ATOMS: atom_id res chain seq x y z
N MET A 1 -9.21 44.72 49.76
CA MET A 1 -8.59 43.93 48.68
C MET A 1 -7.99 42.68 49.29
N GLY A 2 -8.37 41.49 48.81
CA GLY A 2 -7.77 40.23 49.28
C GLY A 2 -8.64 39.02 48.92
N ARG A 3 -8.47 38.56 47.68
CA ARG A 3 -9.26 37.52 47.01
C ARG A 3 -9.29 36.19 47.77
N SER A 4 -10.50 35.63 47.89
CA SER A 4 -10.75 34.22 48.18
C SER A 4 -10.07 33.34 47.12
N ARG A 5 -9.23 32.38 47.54
CA ARG A 5 -8.68 31.33 46.68
C ARG A 5 -9.45 30.05 46.98
N ILE A 6 -10.45 29.78 46.15
CA ILE A 6 -11.07 28.45 46.05
C ILE A 6 -10.03 27.56 45.37
N GLY A 7 -9.38 26.71 46.15
CA GLY A 7 -8.56 25.62 45.62
C GLY A 7 -9.49 24.52 45.11
N TYR A 8 -9.60 24.37 43.79
CA TYR A 8 -10.19 23.18 43.19
C TYR A 8 -9.25 22.00 43.45
N LEU A 9 -9.61 21.15 44.42
CA LEU A 9 -9.02 19.82 44.58
C LEU A 9 -9.67 18.89 43.53
N GLY A 10 -9.17 18.95 42.30
CA GLY A 10 -9.44 17.91 41.31
C GLY A 10 -8.59 16.69 41.65
N SER A 11 -9.17 15.69 42.30
CA SER A 11 -8.53 14.39 42.49
C SER A 11 -8.46 13.65 41.17
N TYR A 12 -7.37 13.82 40.42
CA TYR A 12 -7.00 12.88 39.37
C TYR A 12 -6.42 11.64 40.08
N ARG A 13 -7.22 10.59 40.22
CA ARG A 13 -6.69 9.24 40.40
C ARG A 13 -6.35 8.74 39.00
N PRO A 14 -5.07 8.47 38.68
CA PRO A 14 -4.78 7.64 37.52
C PRO A 14 -5.49 6.30 37.75
N LEU A 15 -6.30 5.89 36.78
CA LEU A 15 -6.71 4.49 36.69
C LEU A 15 -5.45 3.70 36.41
N ASP A 16 -4.84 3.15 37.45
CA ASP A 16 -3.87 2.05 37.34
C ASP A 16 -4.62 0.81 36.81
N GLY A 17 -4.91 0.83 35.51
CA GLY A 17 -5.19 -0.36 34.73
C GLY A 17 -3.98 -0.60 33.84
N PRO A 18 -3.52 -1.85 33.66
CA PRO A 18 -2.52 -2.13 32.63
C PRO A 18 -3.13 -1.68 31.30
N GLU A 19 -2.48 -0.73 30.62
CA GLU A 19 -2.77 -0.41 29.23
C GLU A 19 -2.70 -1.72 28.44
N ALA A 20 -3.86 -2.19 28.00
CA ALA A 20 -3.99 -3.43 27.28
C ALA A 20 -3.48 -3.23 25.85
N GLY A 21 -2.17 -3.33 25.64
CA GLY A 21 -1.59 -3.83 24.38
C GLY A 21 -1.90 -3.09 23.09
N ASP A 22 -1.90 -1.75 23.08
CA ASP A 22 -2.15 -0.96 21.85
C ASP A 22 -0.98 -0.97 20.84
N GLY A 23 0.23 -1.41 21.23
CA GLY A 23 1.43 -1.34 20.37
C GLY A 23 1.63 -2.50 19.38
N VAL A 24 0.87 -3.60 19.49
CA VAL A 24 1.11 -4.82 18.68
C VAL A 24 0.68 -4.65 17.21
N PRO A 25 -0.50 -4.07 16.89
CA PRO A 25 -0.89 -3.83 15.51
C PRO A 25 0.03 -2.83 14.82
N GLU A 26 0.41 -1.76 15.52
CA GLU A 26 1.27 -0.70 14.97
C GLU A 26 2.69 -1.21 14.68
N ALA A 27 3.30 -1.97 15.60
CA ALA A 27 4.61 -2.56 15.38
C ALA A 27 4.62 -3.54 14.19
N ARG A 28 3.55 -4.34 14.03
CA ARG A 28 3.40 -5.22 12.88
C ARG A 28 3.25 -4.43 11.58
N ASP A 29 2.43 -3.39 11.58
CA ASP A 29 2.20 -2.55 10.41
C ASP A 29 3.51 -1.86 9.98
N GLN A 30 4.32 -1.37 10.92
CA GLN A 30 5.65 -0.82 10.63
C GLN A 30 6.60 -1.85 10.00
N VAL A 31 6.59 -3.10 10.51
CA VAL A 31 7.39 -4.19 9.95
C VAL A 31 6.95 -4.55 8.52
N VAL A 32 5.64 -4.54 8.25
CA VAL A 32 5.10 -4.74 6.90
C VAL A 32 5.48 -3.58 5.99
N SER A 33 5.35 -2.33 6.44
CA SER A 33 5.75 -1.14 5.67
C SER A 33 7.22 -1.18 5.27
N ALA A 34 8.11 -1.49 6.22
CA ALA A 34 9.54 -1.62 5.94
C ALA A 34 9.83 -2.73 4.92
N PHE A 35 9.15 -3.87 5.03
CA PHE A 35 9.29 -4.98 4.10
C PHE A 35 8.82 -4.61 2.68
N PHE A 36 7.67 -3.95 2.55
CA PHE A 36 7.16 -3.49 1.25
C PHE A 36 8.07 -2.44 0.62
N GLN A 37 8.59 -1.50 1.42
CA GLN A 37 9.56 -0.51 0.95
C GLN A 37 10.83 -1.19 0.42
N GLN A 38 11.37 -2.17 1.16
CA GLN A 38 12.53 -2.93 0.71
C GLN A 38 12.27 -3.62 -0.65
N VAL A 39 11.12 -4.26 -0.82
CA VAL A 39 10.81 -4.93 -2.09
C VAL A 39 10.50 -3.93 -3.21
N SER A 40 9.91 -2.77 -2.89
CA SER A 40 9.76 -1.65 -3.82
C SER A 40 11.11 -1.21 -4.38
N ASP A 41 12.10 -0.98 -3.52
CA ASP A 41 13.45 -0.58 -3.94
C ASP A 41 14.13 -1.65 -4.80
N MET A 42 13.94 -2.92 -4.45
CA MET A 42 14.43 -4.04 -5.26
C MET A 42 13.75 -4.11 -6.63
N ALA A 43 12.43 -3.90 -6.70
CA ALA A 43 11.68 -3.88 -7.95
C ALA A 43 12.12 -2.71 -8.84
N PHE A 44 12.34 -1.53 -8.25
CA PHE A 44 12.82 -0.34 -8.96
C PHE A 44 14.21 -0.55 -9.56
N LYS A 45 15.16 -1.10 -8.79
CA LYS A 45 16.53 -1.39 -9.27
C LYS A 45 16.57 -2.57 -10.24
N GLY A 46 15.73 -3.58 -10.02
CA GLY A 46 15.67 -4.79 -10.83
C GLY A 46 15.01 -4.58 -12.19
N GLY A 47 14.05 -3.66 -12.27
CA GLY A 47 13.28 -3.38 -13.48
C GLY A 47 14.11 -3.12 -14.74
N PRO A 48 15.05 -2.14 -14.73
CA PRO A 48 15.97 -1.87 -15.85
C PRO A 48 16.85 -3.06 -16.24
N LEU A 49 17.03 -4.02 -15.33
CA LEU A 49 17.81 -5.24 -15.55
C LEU A 49 16.92 -6.40 -16.02
N GLY A 50 15.62 -6.20 -16.21
CA GLY A 50 14.65 -7.25 -16.54
C GLY A 50 14.43 -8.24 -15.40
N ILE A 51 14.60 -7.82 -14.14
CA ILE A 51 14.27 -8.61 -12.96
C ILE A 51 12.87 -8.17 -12.49
N GLU A 52 11.89 -9.05 -12.63
CA GLU A 52 10.48 -8.74 -12.40
C GLU A 52 9.96 -9.45 -11.16
N LEU A 53 9.30 -8.71 -10.27
CA LEU A 53 8.57 -9.30 -9.16
C LEU A 53 7.38 -10.10 -9.72
N THR A 54 7.15 -11.28 -9.16
CA THR A 54 6.02 -12.16 -9.51
C THR A 54 5.05 -12.34 -8.35
N ARG A 55 5.58 -12.33 -7.12
CA ARG A 55 4.80 -12.51 -5.90
C ARG A 55 5.48 -11.84 -4.72
N LEU A 56 4.68 -11.26 -3.84
CA LEU A 56 5.03 -10.80 -2.50
C LEU A 56 3.96 -11.29 -1.52
N ASP A 57 4.38 -11.89 -0.42
CA ASP A 57 3.54 -12.32 0.69
C ASP A 57 3.86 -11.49 1.93
N ALA A 58 2.88 -10.71 2.39
CA ALA A 58 3.04 -9.80 3.53
C ALA A 58 3.12 -10.54 4.87
N VAL A 59 2.53 -11.75 4.97
CA VAL A 59 2.41 -12.50 6.22
C VAL A 59 3.69 -13.28 6.48
N SER A 60 4.17 -14.03 5.49
CA SER A 60 5.43 -14.78 5.61
C SER A 60 6.67 -13.94 5.31
N GLN A 61 6.51 -12.70 4.86
CA GLN A 61 7.59 -11.81 4.43
C GLN A 61 8.49 -12.46 3.37
N THR A 62 7.85 -13.09 2.38
CA THR A 62 8.53 -13.73 1.26
C THR A 62 8.19 -13.03 -0.04
N PHE A 63 9.11 -13.09 -0.99
CA PHE A 63 8.90 -12.55 -2.32
C PHE A 63 9.60 -13.43 -3.36
N THR A 64 9.21 -13.31 -4.62
CA THR A 64 9.81 -14.05 -5.73
C THR A 64 9.95 -13.15 -6.94
N PHE A 65 11.16 -13.12 -7.49
CA PHE A 65 11.48 -12.48 -8.76
C PHE A 65 11.71 -13.51 -9.86
N ARG A 66 11.49 -13.11 -11.10
CA ARG A 66 11.89 -13.84 -12.30
C ARG A 66 12.78 -12.97 -13.17
N LYS A 67 13.58 -13.60 -14.03
CA LYS A 67 14.25 -12.91 -15.13
C LYS A 67 13.33 -12.86 -16.34
N ALA A 68 13.03 -11.68 -16.82
CA ALA A 68 12.31 -11.48 -18.06
C ALA A 68 13.20 -11.80 -19.27
N PRO A 69 12.62 -12.22 -20.42
CA PRO A 69 13.38 -12.45 -21.64
C PRO A 69 14.17 -11.22 -22.09
N GLU A 70 13.54 -10.05 -21.99
CA GLU A 70 14.12 -8.77 -22.41
C GLU A 70 13.83 -7.69 -21.34
N PRO A 71 14.81 -6.85 -20.98
CA PRO A 71 14.58 -5.68 -20.14
C PRO A 71 13.62 -4.68 -20.79
N ASP A 72 12.88 -3.93 -19.97
CA ASP A 72 12.10 -2.80 -20.47
C ASP A 72 13.06 -1.62 -20.75
N PRO A 73 13.11 -1.10 -22.00
CA PRO A 73 14.04 -0.04 -22.36
C PRO A 73 13.63 1.35 -21.85
N LEU A 74 12.40 1.50 -21.32
CA LEU A 74 11.90 2.78 -20.88
C LEU A 74 12.53 3.22 -19.55
N VAL A 75 12.64 4.54 -19.40
CA VAL A 75 13.15 5.21 -18.19
C VAL A 75 11.96 5.77 -17.41
N PRO A 76 11.94 5.64 -16.07
CA PRO A 76 10.86 6.17 -15.25
C PRO A 76 10.82 7.70 -15.30
N VAL A 77 9.62 8.24 -15.42
CA VAL A 77 9.34 9.68 -15.40
C VAL A 77 8.33 9.94 -14.29
N GLY A 78 8.71 10.69 -13.27
CA GLY A 78 7.83 11.06 -12.17
C GLY A 78 7.01 12.30 -12.49
N GLU A 79 5.92 12.52 -11.75
CA GLU A 79 5.09 13.72 -11.90
C GLU A 79 5.88 15.01 -11.64
N ALA A 80 6.74 14.99 -10.62
CA ALA A 80 7.63 16.09 -10.23
C ALA A 80 8.93 16.18 -11.05
N GLY A 81 9.15 15.31 -12.04
CA GLY A 81 10.36 15.28 -12.87
C GLY A 81 11.10 13.95 -12.82
N ALA A 82 12.43 13.99 -12.84
CA ALA A 82 13.24 12.77 -12.81
C ALA A 82 13.02 12.01 -11.50
N VAL A 83 12.80 10.69 -11.59
CA VAL A 83 12.67 9.84 -10.41
C VAL A 83 14.04 9.65 -9.76
N PRO A 84 14.20 9.90 -8.45
CA PRO A 84 15.46 9.70 -7.76
C PRO A 84 15.97 8.26 -7.87
N ALA A 85 17.24 8.11 -8.24
CA ALA A 85 17.90 6.81 -8.29
C ALA A 85 18.23 6.28 -6.90
N ASP A 86 18.54 7.17 -5.96
CA ASP A 86 18.84 6.82 -4.57
C ASP A 86 17.58 6.42 -3.80
N ASP A 87 17.66 5.32 -3.04
CA ASP A 87 16.50 4.77 -2.31
C ASP A 87 16.02 5.71 -1.21
N ARG A 88 16.96 6.35 -0.51
CA ARG A 88 16.61 7.21 0.63
C ARG A 88 15.94 8.49 0.14
N GLU A 89 16.44 9.05 -0.95
CA GLU A 89 15.82 10.20 -1.62
C GLU A 89 14.42 9.84 -2.15
N ARG A 90 14.30 8.67 -2.77
CA ARG A 90 13.03 8.17 -3.31
C ARG A 90 11.99 7.88 -2.22
N ALA A 91 12.40 7.33 -1.07
CA ALA A 91 11.51 7.12 0.07
C ALA A 91 11.06 8.43 0.75
N GLY A 92 11.84 9.51 0.61
CA GLY A 92 11.54 10.82 1.18
C GLY A 92 10.79 11.78 0.27
N THR A 93 10.50 11.38 -0.98
CA THR A 93 9.90 12.24 -2.01
C THR A 93 8.67 11.57 -2.60
N GLU A 94 7.62 12.34 -2.89
CA GLU A 94 6.45 11.84 -3.62
C GLU A 94 6.77 11.80 -5.14
N TRP A 95 7.35 10.68 -5.59
CA TRP A 95 7.91 10.55 -6.96
C TRP A 95 6.96 9.91 -7.97
N ALA A 96 5.68 9.77 -7.65
CA ALA A 96 4.67 9.00 -8.39
C ALA A 96 4.92 8.94 -9.92
N PRO A 97 5.02 7.74 -10.51
CA PRO A 97 5.35 7.58 -11.92
C PRO A 97 4.21 8.04 -12.82
N ARG A 98 4.55 8.84 -13.84
CA ARG A 98 3.66 9.22 -14.93
C ARG A 98 3.22 7.99 -15.73
N PRO A 99 2.05 8.02 -16.40
CA PRO A 99 1.54 6.89 -17.18
C PRO A 99 2.48 6.36 -18.28
N ALA A 100 3.39 7.20 -18.79
CA ALA A 100 4.40 6.81 -19.79
C ALA A 100 5.60 6.05 -19.20
N SER A 101 5.66 5.89 -17.88
CA SER A 101 6.72 5.14 -17.20
C SER A 101 6.60 3.64 -17.45
N PRO A 102 7.70 2.89 -17.32
CA PRO A 102 7.65 1.44 -17.42
C PRO A 102 6.83 0.81 -16.29
N ALA A 103 6.29 -0.38 -16.55
CA ALA A 103 5.47 -1.15 -15.61
C ALA A 103 6.14 -1.37 -14.26
N TRP A 104 7.45 -1.62 -14.27
CA TRP A 104 8.21 -1.88 -13.06
C TRP A 104 8.31 -0.65 -12.15
N ALA A 105 8.25 0.56 -12.70
CA ALA A 105 8.23 1.78 -11.92
C ALA A 105 6.86 1.98 -11.25
N HIS A 106 5.77 1.74 -11.99
CA HIS A 106 4.42 1.72 -11.44
C HIS A 106 4.27 0.67 -10.33
N LEU A 107 4.85 -0.52 -10.52
CA LEU A 107 4.84 -1.57 -9.50
C LEU A 107 5.63 -1.16 -8.26
N ALA A 108 6.83 -0.60 -8.42
CA ALA A 108 7.63 -0.14 -7.29
C ALA A 108 6.86 0.94 -6.49
N TRP A 109 6.26 1.91 -7.17
CA TRP A 109 5.42 2.92 -6.55
C TRP A 109 4.22 2.31 -5.80
N LEU A 110 3.48 1.40 -6.46
CA LEU A 110 2.37 0.68 -5.85
C LEU A 110 2.82 0.00 -4.55
N LEU A 111 3.95 -0.72 -4.56
CA LEU A 111 4.46 -1.40 -3.37
C LEU A 111 4.81 -0.44 -2.23
N ALA A 112 5.40 0.72 -2.52
CA ALA A 112 5.74 1.72 -1.51
C ALA A 112 4.49 2.28 -0.82
N GLU A 113 3.41 2.48 -1.59
CA GLU A 113 2.17 3.11 -1.11
C GLU A 113 1.17 2.14 -0.47
N LEU A 114 1.20 0.85 -0.84
CA LEU A 114 0.23 -0.14 -0.37
C LEU A 114 0.10 -0.25 1.16
N PRO A 115 1.17 -0.19 1.98
CA PRO A 115 1.06 -0.22 3.43
C PRO A 115 0.17 0.89 4.02
N PHE A 116 -0.08 1.98 3.29
CA PHE A 116 -0.98 3.04 3.74
C PHE A 116 -2.42 2.55 3.97
N VAL A 117 -2.83 1.43 3.37
CA VAL A 117 -4.08 0.70 3.67
C VAL A 117 -4.29 0.51 5.18
N HIS A 118 -3.22 0.32 5.97
CA HIS A 118 -3.33 0.07 7.41
C HIS A 118 -4.01 1.21 8.16
N THR A 119 -3.89 2.44 7.67
CA THR A 119 -4.54 3.63 8.26
C THR A 119 -6.07 3.59 8.10
N PHE A 120 -6.60 2.77 7.19
CA PHE A 120 -8.03 2.66 6.89
C PHE A 120 -8.72 1.51 7.64
N ARG A 121 -8.03 0.78 8.53
CA ARG A 121 -8.60 -0.39 9.22
C ARG A 121 -9.96 -0.12 9.88
N GLU A 122 -10.14 1.07 10.44
CA GLU A 122 -11.37 1.52 11.10
C GLU A 122 -12.17 2.53 10.27
N TYR A 123 -11.78 2.77 9.02
CA TYR A 123 -12.42 3.73 8.14
C TYR A 123 -13.72 3.18 7.54
N GLY A 124 -14.76 4.04 7.53
CA GLY A 124 -16.05 3.74 6.91
C GLY A 124 -16.89 2.71 7.67
N PRO A 125 -18.16 2.51 7.25
CA PRO A 125 -19.08 1.59 7.92
C PRO A 125 -18.62 0.12 7.89
N GLU A 126 -17.84 -0.27 6.88
CA GLU A 126 -17.40 -1.65 6.69
C GLU A 126 -16.01 -1.93 7.28
N GLY A 127 -15.25 -0.89 7.66
CA GLY A 127 -13.83 -1.00 8.01
C GLY A 127 -12.95 -1.32 6.79
N GLY A 128 -11.69 -0.89 6.81
CA GLY A 128 -10.73 -1.18 5.74
C GLY A 128 -10.22 -2.62 5.77
N PRO A 129 -9.51 -3.03 4.71
CA PRO A 129 -9.05 -4.40 4.55
C PRO A 129 -7.66 -4.59 5.18
N ALA A 130 -7.28 -5.84 5.44
CA ALA A 130 -5.92 -6.20 5.82
C ALA A 130 -5.10 -6.56 4.57
N LEU A 131 -3.95 -5.91 4.39
CA LEU A 131 -3.03 -6.22 3.30
C LEU A 131 -2.43 -7.63 3.48
N ARG A 132 -2.47 -8.46 2.43
CA ARG A 132 -1.95 -9.83 2.42
C ARG A 132 -0.77 -10.02 1.47
N GLY A 133 -0.66 -9.23 0.41
CA GLY A 133 0.46 -9.32 -0.52
C GLY A 133 0.12 -8.81 -1.91
N VAL A 134 0.95 -9.18 -2.88
CA VAL A 134 0.78 -8.81 -4.30
C VAL A 134 1.14 -10.01 -5.17
N VAL A 135 0.36 -10.25 -6.22
CA VAL A 135 0.68 -11.18 -7.31
C VAL A 135 0.78 -10.39 -8.59
N VAL A 136 1.82 -10.63 -9.38
CA VAL A 136 2.08 -9.91 -10.64
C VAL A 136 1.99 -10.93 -11.78
N PRO A 137 0.78 -11.20 -12.30
CA PRO A 137 0.58 -12.23 -13.33
C PRO A 137 1.24 -11.86 -14.67
N SER A 138 1.35 -10.57 -14.98
CA SER A 138 1.98 -10.07 -16.20
C SER A 138 2.58 -8.68 -15.96
N ARG A 139 3.26 -8.13 -16.97
CA ARG A 139 3.74 -6.74 -16.93
C ARG A 139 2.62 -5.71 -16.88
N GLU A 140 1.44 -6.08 -17.36
CA GLU A 140 0.31 -5.16 -17.48
C GLU A 140 -0.49 -5.04 -16.19
N TRP A 141 -0.39 -6.02 -15.28
CA TRP A 141 -1.31 -6.16 -14.16
C TRP A 141 -0.60 -6.55 -12.87
N ALA A 142 -1.02 -5.95 -11.77
CA ALA A 142 -0.79 -6.43 -10.42
C ALA A 142 -2.13 -6.71 -9.72
N ASP A 143 -2.21 -7.85 -9.03
CA ASP A 143 -3.32 -8.21 -8.17
C ASP A 143 -2.88 -7.99 -6.71
N VAL A 144 -3.42 -6.96 -6.07
CA VAL A 144 -3.23 -6.69 -4.64
C VAL A 144 -4.13 -7.64 -3.86
N LEU A 145 -3.52 -8.46 -3.01
CA LEU A 145 -4.23 -9.41 -2.17
C LEU A 145 -4.59 -8.75 -0.85
N VAL A 146 -5.88 -8.73 -0.52
CA VAL A 146 -6.38 -8.20 0.74
C VAL A 146 -7.37 -9.15 1.38
N GLU A 147 -7.49 -9.07 2.70
CA GLU A 147 -8.52 -9.77 3.45
C GLU A 147 -9.51 -8.76 4.05
N HIS A 148 -10.79 -8.93 3.75
CA HIS A 148 -11.84 -8.10 4.30
C HIS A 148 -12.95 -8.99 4.83
N ARG A 149 -13.34 -8.79 6.09
CA ARG A 149 -14.40 -9.58 6.76
C ARG A 149 -14.21 -11.11 6.63
N ARG A 150 -12.96 -11.58 6.72
CA ARG A 150 -12.51 -12.99 6.58
C ARG A 150 -12.62 -13.57 5.17
N GLU A 151 -12.92 -12.74 4.17
CA GLU A 151 -12.89 -13.12 2.77
C GLU A 151 -11.63 -12.57 2.10
N GLN A 152 -11.04 -13.36 1.21
CA GLN A 152 -9.91 -12.93 0.40
C GLN A 152 -10.41 -12.25 -0.87
N TRP A 153 -9.85 -11.08 -1.14
CA TRP A 153 -10.13 -10.25 -2.30
C TRP A 153 -8.84 -9.98 -3.08
N ARG A 154 -9.01 -9.85 -4.40
CA ARG A 154 -7.96 -9.41 -5.33
C ARG A 154 -8.37 -8.08 -5.91
N VAL A 155 -7.58 -7.04 -5.69
CA VAL A 155 -7.75 -5.75 -6.37
C VAL A 155 -6.78 -5.72 -7.54
N ARG A 156 -7.31 -5.77 -8.77
CA ARG A 156 -6.49 -5.68 -9.97
C ARG A 156 -6.19 -4.22 -10.29
N VAL A 157 -4.91 -3.96 -10.52
CA VAL A 157 -4.31 -2.65 -10.79
C VAL A 157 -3.57 -2.72 -12.12
N ALA A 158 -3.84 -1.78 -13.02
CA ALA A 158 -3.14 -1.69 -14.30
C ALA A 158 -1.75 -1.07 -14.10
N LEU A 159 -0.69 -1.73 -14.56
CA LEU A 159 0.68 -1.21 -14.53
C LEU A 159 1.11 -0.62 -15.89
N GLN A 160 0.41 -0.96 -16.97
CA GLN A 160 0.65 -0.46 -18.33
C GLN A 160 -0.66 -0.02 -18.98
N GLY A 161 -0.55 0.77 -20.05
CA GLY A 161 -1.69 1.18 -20.87
C GLY A 161 -2.65 2.17 -20.20
N ARG A 162 -2.20 2.81 -19.11
CA ARG A 162 -2.98 3.80 -18.39
C ARG A 162 -2.91 5.17 -19.06
N THR A 163 -3.96 5.95 -18.85
CA THR A 163 -3.99 7.38 -19.19
C THR A 163 -3.82 8.27 -17.96
N GLU A 164 -4.04 7.73 -16.77
CA GLU A 164 -3.97 8.44 -15.49
C GLU A 164 -2.92 7.80 -14.56
N PRO A 165 -2.25 8.58 -13.70
CA PRO A 165 -1.27 8.06 -12.74
C PRO A 165 -1.92 7.13 -11.69
N ILE A 166 -1.08 6.40 -10.95
CA ILE A 166 -1.53 5.62 -9.78
C ILE A 166 -1.43 6.52 -8.55
N GLU A 167 -2.45 7.33 -8.28
CA GLU A 167 -2.41 8.23 -7.12
C GLU A 167 -2.84 7.48 -5.86
N PHE A 168 -1.96 7.46 -4.85
CA PHE A 168 -2.22 6.92 -3.50
C PHE A 168 -2.95 5.57 -3.47
N PRO A 169 -2.44 4.51 -4.14
CA PRO A 169 -3.18 3.26 -4.29
C PRO A 169 -3.59 2.62 -2.96
N GLY A 170 -2.79 2.79 -1.89
CA GLY A 170 -3.15 2.32 -0.56
C GLY A 170 -4.39 3.02 0.02
N MET A 171 -4.50 4.33 -0.18
CA MET A 171 -5.66 5.12 0.21
C MET A 171 -6.91 4.68 -0.56
N VAL A 172 -6.80 4.61 -1.90
CA VAL A 172 -7.96 4.28 -2.74
C VAL A 172 -8.50 2.88 -2.42
N ILE A 173 -7.62 1.90 -2.19
CA ILE A 173 -8.04 0.56 -1.76
C ILE A 173 -8.68 0.61 -0.36
N GLY A 174 -8.09 1.34 0.59
CA GLY A 174 -8.63 1.51 1.93
C GLY A 174 -10.07 2.04 1.93
N GLU A 175 -10.31 3.13 1.20
CA GLU A 175 -11.64 3.74 1.06
C GLU A 175 -12.63 2.83 0.34
N LEU A 176 -12.19 2.19 -0.75
CA LEU A 176 -13.03 1.28 -1.55
C LEU A 176 -13.65 0.15 -0.70
N PHE A 177 -12.87 -0.38 0.25
CA PHE A 177 -13.32 -1.41 1.17
C PHE A 177 -14.10 -0.84 2.34
N GLY A 178 -13.62 0.23 2.96
CA GLY A 178 -14.29 0.88 4.10
C GLY A 178 -15.71 1.37 3.78
N GLU A 179 -15.94 1.81 2.54
CA GLU A 179 -17.26 2.24 2.06
C GLU A 179 -18.11 1.11 1.45
N GLY A 180 -17.58 -0.12 1.39
CA GLY A 180 -18.28 -1.26 0.79
C GLY A 180 -18.45 -1.21 -0.74
N ARG A 181 -17.81 -0.24 -1.42
CA ARG A 181 -17.88 -0.06 -2.88
C ARG A 181 -17.28 -1.23 -3.66
N HIS A 182 -16.28 -1.93 -3.09
CA HIS A 182 -15.63 -3.10 -3.71
C HIS A 182 -16.60 -4.15 -4.26
N ARG A 183 -17.73 -4.40 -3.58
CA ARG A 183 -18.73 -5.41 -4.01
C ARG A 183 -19.42 -5.05 -5.32
N ARG A 184 -19.56 -3.75 -5.61
CA ARG A 184 -20.18 -3.26 -6.86
C ARG A 184 -19.21 -3.31 -8.04
N LEU A 185 -17.91 -3.34 -7.75
CA LEU A 185 -16.82 -3.41 -8.72
C LEU A 185 -16.28 -4.83 -8.91
N ALA A 186 -16.94 -5.83 -8.32
CA ALA A 186 -16.59 -7.22 -8.50
C ALA A 186 -16.79 -7.65 -9.96
N VAL A 187 -15.79 -8.31 -10.53
CA VAL A 187 -15.81 -8.77 -11.92
C VAL A 187 -16.80 -9.94 -12.06
N ALA A 188 -17.69 -9.85 -13.05
CA ALA A 188 -18.66 -10.90 -13.31
C ALA A 188 -17.97 -12.23 -13.64
N GLY A 189 -18.32 -13.30 -12.94
CA GLY A 189 -17.74 -14.63 -13.12
C GLY A 189 -16.42 -14.87 -12.35
N GLU A 190 -15.82 -13.84 -11.76
CA GLU A 190 -14.67 -13.96 -10.86
C GLU A 190 -15.02 -13.39 -9.49
N PRO A 191 -15.69 -14.17 -8.62
CA PRO A 191 -16.04 -13.70 -7.29
C PRO A 191 -14.77 -13.27 -6.55
N ASN A 192 -14.85 -12.10 -5.93
CA ASN A 192 -13.79 -11.44 -5.17
C ASN A 192 -12.60 -10.88 -5.97
N LEU A 193 -12.71 -10.78 -7.30
CA LEU A 193 -11.83 -9.93 -8.10
C LEU A 193 -12.47 -8.55 -8.29
N VAL A 194 -11.74 -7.49 -7.96
CA VAL A 194 -12.18 -6.10 -8.09
C VAL A 194 -11.38 -5.41 -9.19
N ALA A 195 -12.07 -4.91 -10.21
CA ALA A 195 -11.49 -4.01 -11.19
C ALA A 195 -11.61 -2.58 -10.66
N SER A 196 -10.59 -2.14 -9.93
CA SER A 196 -10.62 -0.85 -9.21
C SER A 196 -10.54 0.37 -10.12
N GLY A 197 -10.06 0.21 -11.36
CA GLY A 197 -9.79 1.31 -12.26
C GLY A 197 -8.56 2.14 -11.88
N ILE A 198 -7.86 1.74 -10.81
CA ILE A 198 -6.61 2.37 -10.34
C ILE A 198 -5.39 1.67 -10.86
#